data_AF-A0A7W0MP20-F1
#
_entry.id   AF-A0A7W0MP20-F1
#
_cell.length_a   1.000
_cell.length_b   1.000
_cell.length_c   1.000
_cell.angle_alpha   90.00
_cell.angle_beta   90.00
_cell.angle_gamma   90.00
#
_symmetry.space_group_name_H-M   'P 1'
#
loop_
_entity.id
_entity.type
_entity.pdbx_description
1 polymer ?
#
loop_
_entity_poly.entity_id
_entity_poly.type
_entity_poly.pdbx_seq_one_letter_code
_entity_poly.pdbx_strand_id
1 'polypeptide(L)'
;DRELEAYAARLSALRRATPALARPALLTGAAGPDGLPDVVWLTPEGKEKTAEHWDHPEGPALAMILACATGDRLAVLFNRSACSLDFRLPRRSGRDWLEADGGMVEVPPRSVAFVTETAAGAAQEPLEPAAERQ
;
A
#
# COMPACT_ATOMS: atom_id res chain seq x y z
N ASP A 1 -21.64 -12.11 11.77
CA ASP A 1 -20.56 -13.10 11.55
C ASP A 1 -20.10 -13.18 10.11
N ARG A 2 -20.99 -13.38 9.13
CA ARG A 2 -20.63 -13.45 7.69
C ARG A 2 -19.79 -12.29 7.14
N GLU A 3 -19.94 -11.09 7.68
CA GLU A 3 -19.15 -9.92 7.25
C GLU A 3 -17.67 -10.02 7.66
N LEU A 4 -17.40 -10.44 8.89
CA LEU A 4 -16.04 -10.68 9.37
C LEU A 4 -15.37 -11.83 8.60
N GLU A 5 -16.13 -12.90 8.34
CA GLU A 5 -15.67 -14.01 7.51
C GLU A 5 -15.30 -13.55 6.10
N ALA A 6 -16.16 -12.75 5.45
CA ALA A 6 -15.89 -12.20 4.13
C ALA A 6 -14.67 -11.27 4.15
N TYR A 7 -14.50 -10.46 5.20
CA TYR A 7 -13.33 -9.61 5.36
C TYR A 7 -12.05 -10.43 5.54
N ALA A 8 -12.05 -11.44 6.41
CA ALA A 8 -10.92 -12.35 6.60
C ALA A 8 -10.57 -13.11 5.31
N ALA A 9 -11.58 -13.53 4.53
CA ALA A 9 -11.38 -14.14 3.23
C ALA A 9 -10.71 -13.17 2.24
N ARG A 10 -11.12 -11.90 2.20
CA ARG A 10 -10.47 -10.86 1.38
C ARG A 10 -9.01 -10.63 1.77
N LEU A 11 -8.70 -10.53 3.07
CA LEU A 11 -7.31 -10.40 3.54
C LEU A 11 -6.46 -11.63 3.18
N SER A 12 -7.04 -12.82 3.30
CA SER A 12 -6.38 -14.07 2.89
C SER A 12 -6.08 -14.11 1.39
N ALA A 13 -7.02 -13.63 0.57
CA ALA A 13 -6.82 -13.50 -0.88
C ALA A 13 -5.74 -12.47 -1.23
N LEU A 14 -5.77 -11.29 -0.59
CA LEU A 14 -4.74 -10.26 -0.73
C LEU A 14 -3.35 -10.82 -0.40
N ARG A 15 -3.20 -11.49 0.75
CA ARG A 15 -1.92 -12.09 1.15
C ARG A 15 -1.41 -13.10 0.13
N ARG A 16 -2.28 -13.90 -0.51
CA ARG A 16 -1.88 -14.83 -1.57
C ARG A 16 -1.49 -14.13 -2.87
N ALA A 17 -2.18 -13.04 -3.22
CA ALA A 17 -1.93 -12.28 -4.43
C ALA A 17 -0.68 -11.37 -4.35
N THR A 18 -0.20 -11.09 -3.14
CA THR A 18 1.00 -10.26 -2.90
C THR A 18 2.17 -11.11 -2.40
N PRO A 19 3.11 -11.53 -3.28
CA PRO A 19 4.26 -12.35 -2.88
C PRO A 19 5.08 -11.77 -1.72
N ALA A 20 5.20 -10.45 -1.64
CA ALA A 20 5.90 -9.76 -0.56
C ALA A 20 5.31 -10.02 0.84
N LEU A 21 4.00 -10.33 0.93
CA LEU A 21 3.32 -10.69 2.18
C LEU A 21 3.27 -12.20 2.44
N ALA A 22 3.52 -13.02 1.43
CA ALA A 22 3.46 -14.48 1.53
C ALA A 22 4.84 -15.13 1.72
N ARG A 23 5.93 -14.44 1.37
CA ARG A 23 7.28 -14.99 1.40
C ARG A 23 7.73 -15.25 2.85
N PRO A 24 8.28 -16.44 3.17
CA PRO A 24 8.72 -16.78 4.53
C PRO A 24 10.12 -16.22 4.87
N ALA A 25 10.54 -15.14 4.21
CA ALA A 25 11.85 -14.54 4.42
C ALA A 25 11.71 -13.15 5.02
N LEU A 26 12.65 -12.77 5.88
CA LEU A 26 12.67 -11.46 6.50
C LEU A 26 12.87 -10.35 5.45
N LEU A 27 12.24 -9.21 5.70
CA LEU A 27 12.46 -7.98 4.95
C LEU A 27 13.76 -7.34 5.43
N THR A 28 14.54 -6.79 4.51
CA THR A 28 15.93 -6.35 4.76
C THR A 28 16.12 -4.84 4.66
N GLY A 29 15.23 -4.13 3.97
CA GLY A 29 15.40 -2.75 3.55
C GLY A 29 16.40 -2.59 2.39
N ALA A 30 16.98 -3.68 1.87
CA ALA A 30 17.98 -3.61 0.83
C ALA A 30 17.33 -3.49 -0.56
N ALA A 31 17.94 -2.67 -1.43
CA ALA A 31 17.50 -2.51 -2.81
C ALA A 31 17.66 -3.81 -3.60
N GLY A 32 16.60 -4.21 -4.31
CA GLY A 32 16.61 -5.30 -5.27
C GLY A 32 17.21 -4.90 -6.62
N PRO A 33 17.19 -5.82 -7.61
CA PRO A 33 17.68 -5.56 -8.97
C PRO A 33 16.99 -4.40 -9.70
N ASP A 34 15.77 -4.06 -9.29
CA ASP A 34 14.97 -2.93 -9.78
C ASP A 34 15.29 -1.60 -9.08
N GLY A 35 16.24 -1.61 -8.13
CA GLY A 35 16.63 -0.45 -7.33
C GLY A 35 15.63 -0.09 -6.23
N LEU A 36 14.58 -0.90 -6.01
CA LEU A 36 13.62 -0.68 -4.95
C LEU A 36 13.98 -1.51 -3.71
N PRO A 37 13.99 -0.92 -2.50
CA PRO A 37 14.12 -1.69 -1.27
C PRO A 37 12.91 -2.62 -1.09
N ASP A 38 13.16 -3.84 -0.58
CA ASP A 38 12.08 -4.82 -0.32
C ASP A 38 11.05 -4.31 0.68
N VAL A 39 11.45 -3.41 1.58
CA VAL A 39 10.57 -2.63 2.46
C VAL A 39 11.11 -1.22 2.72
N VAL A 40 10.21 -0.24 2.81
CA VAL A 40 10.48 1.08 3.42
C VAL A 40 9.43 1.36 4.49
N TRP A 41 9.87 1.82 5.65
CA TRP A 41 9.00 2.22 6.74
C TRP A 41 8.91 3.73 6.81
N LEU A 42 7.70 4.28 6.68
CA LEU A 42 7.48 5.72 6.64
C LEU A 42 6.64 6.22 7.82
N THR A 43 6.83 7.49 8.18
CA THR A 43 5.87 8.29 8.94
C THR A 43 4.65 8.61 8.06
N PRO A 44 3.50 9.04 8.64
CA PRO A 44 2.36 9.50 7.85
C PRO A 44 2.73 10.63 6.89
N GLU A 45 3.71 11.46 7.21
CA GLU A 45 4.19 12.55 6.35
C GLU A 45 5.05 12.07 5.18
N GLY A 46 5.28 10.77 5.04
CA GLY A 46 6.05 10.16 3.95
C GLY A 46 7.56 10.17 4.16
N LYS A 47 8.03 10.49 5.37
CA LYS A 47 9.46 10.44 5.73
C LYS A 47 9.85 9.05 6.20
N GLU A 48 11.05 8.59 5.86
CA GLU A 48 11.55 7.33 6.40
C GLU A 48 11.66 7.38 7.92
N LYS A 49 11.21 6.32 8.61
CA LYS A 49 11.29 6.24 10.06
C LYS A 49 12.74 6.09 10.49
N THR A 50 13.15 6.95 11.41
CA THR A 50 14.44 6.87 12.10
C THR A 50 14.28 6.08 13.41
N ALA A 51 15.40 5.75 14.07
CA ALA A 51 15.37 5.09 15.37
C ALA A 51 14.51 5.87 16.39
N GLU A 52 14.65 7.20 16.42
CA GLU A 52 13.87 8.06 17.31
C GLU A 52 12.36 7.93 17.03
N HIS A 53 11.96 7.90 15.75
CA HIS A 53 10.56 7.71 15.37
C HIS A 53 9.99 6.34 15.83
N TRP A 54 10.83 5.31 15.94
CA TRP A 54 10.43 4.00 16.46
C TRP A 54 10.31 3.98 17.98
N ASP A 55 11.20 4.70 18.67
CA ASP A 55 11.25 4.75 20.13
C ASP A 55 10.18 5.67 20.72
N HIS A 56 9.50 6.47 19.91
CA HIS A 56 8.39 7.31 20.36
C HIS A 56 7.12 6.49 20.63
N PRO A 57 6.71 6.28 21.90
CA PRO A 57 5.52 5.47 22.24
C PRO A 57 4.21 6.05 21.69
N GLU A 58 4.21 7.36 21.49
CA GLU A 58 3.09 8.12 20.92
C GLU A 58 2.97 7.98 19.40
N GLY A 59 3.94 7.38 18.70
CA GLY A 59 3.89 7.14 17.25
C GLY A 59 2.70 6.24 16.91
N PRO A 60 1.53 6.80 16.52
CA PRO A 60 0.31 6.04 16.46
C PRO A 60 0.09 5.48 15.05
N ALA A 61 1.04 5.71 14.14
CA ALA A 61 0.88 5.44 12.75
C ALA A 61 2.20 5.19 12.03
N LEU A 62 2.13 4.30 11.05
CA LEU A 62 3.25 4.00 10.17
C LEU A 62 2.74 3.50 8.83
N ALA A 63 3.49 3.79 7.78
CA ALA A 63 3.29 3.18 6.47
C ALA A 63 4.42 2.19 6.19
N MET A 64 4.06 1.05 5.63
CA MET A 64 4.98 0.03 5.15
C MET A 64 4.83 -0.05 3.63
N ILE A 65 5.89 0.30 2.89
CA ILE A 65 5.93 0.22 1.44
C ILE A 65 6.71 -1.03 1.05
N LEU A 66 6.08 -1.97 0.37
CA LEU A 66 6.67 -3.24 -0.06
C LEU A 66 6.89 -3.26 -1.58
N ALA A 67 8.08 -3.66 -2.02
CA ALA A 67 8.33 -3.92 -3.44
C ALA A 67 7.67 -5.25 -3.88
N CYS A 68 7.05 -5.24 -5.06
CA CYS A 68 6.46 -6.42 -5.70
C CYS A 68 7.29 -6.82 -6.94
N ALA A 69 7.17 -8.07 -7.37
CA ALA A 69 8.02 -8.66 -8.40
C ALA A 69 7.95 -7.97 -9.79
N THR A 70 6.86 -7.25 -10.06
CA THR A 70 6.61 -6.51 -11.32
C THR A 70 7.13 -5.07 -11.29
N GLY A 71 7.85 -4.69 -10.23
CA GLY A 71 8.27 -3.30 -9.98
C GLY A 71 7.15 -2.41 -9.46
N ASP A 72 5.96 -2.97 -9.21
CA ASP A 72 4.86 -2.34 -8.49
C ASP A 72 5.15 -2.33 -6.98
N ARG A 73 4.39 -1.54 -6.21
CA ARG A 73 4.53 -1.49 -4.75
C ARG A 73 3.18 -1.63 -4.07
N LEU A 74 3.19 -2.21 -2.87
CA LEU A 74 2.04 -2.22 -1.97
C LEU A 74 2.36 -1.33 -0.77
N ALA A 75 1.50 -0.36 -0.49
CA ALA A 75 1.50 0.39 0.75
C ALA A 75 0.50 -0.24 1.73
N VAL A 76 0.96 -0.49 2.95
CA VAL A 76 0.12 -0.88 4.09
C VAL A 76 0.19 0.21 5.13
N LEU A 77 -0.94 0.85 5.41
CA LEU A 77 -1.04 2.05 6.24
C LEU A 77 -1.71 1.67 7.55
N PHE A 78 -1.00 1.81 8.65
CA PHE A 78 -1.49 1.46 9.97
C PHE A 78 -1.83 2.73 10.73
N ASN A 79 -3.10 2.92 11.07
CA ASN A 79 -3.55 3.99 11.95
C ASN A 79 -4.05 3.39 13.27
N ARG A 80 -3.20 3.40 14.30
CA ARG A 80 -3.54 3.06 15.68
C ARG A 80 -4.15 4.25 16.41
N SER A 81 -4.16 5.47 15.87
CA SER A 81 -4.72 6.63 16.57
C SER A 81 -6.24 6.55 16.70
N ALA A 82 -6.81 7.43 17.55
CA ALA A 82 -8.25 7.62 17.68
C ALA A 82 -8.84 8.62 16.66
N CYS A 83 -8.02 9.15 15.75
CA CYS A 83 -8.41 10.14 14.74
C CYS A 83 -8.12 9.61 13.33
N SER A 84 -8.80 10.16 12.31
CA SER A 84 -8.36 9.97 10.92
C SER A 84 -6.97 10.58 10.75
N LEU A 85 -6.13 9.94 9.93
CA LEU A 85 -4.81 10.45 9.58
C LEU A 85 -4.59 10.40 8.08
N ASP A 86 -3.96 11.45 7.58
CA ASP A 86 -3.56 11.56 6.18
C ASP A 86 -2.15 11.03 5.99
N PHE A 87 -2.01 10.05 5.10
CA PHE A 87 -0.74 9.47 4.71
C PHE A 87 -0.27 10.03 3.37
N ARG A 88 1.01 10.42 3.30
CA ARG A 88 1.71 10.83 2.07
C ARG A 88 2.53 9.66 1.54
N LEU A 89 2.14 9.15 0.38
CA LEU A 89 2.86 8.07 -0.29
C LEU A 89 3.91 8.61 -1.26
N PRO A 90 5.11 7.99 -1.33
CA PRO A 90 6.16 8.43 -2.23
C PRO A 90 5.77 8.14 -3.69
N ARG A 91 5.85 9.15 -4.55
CA ARG A 91 5.49 9.03 -5.97
C ARG A 91 6.71 8.73 -6.84
N ARG A 92 6.49 8.05 -7.97
CA ARG A 92 7.51 7.77 -8.98
C ARG A 92 7.00 8.16 -10.36
N SER A 93 7.89 8.55 -11.26
CA SER A 93 7.53 8.88 -12.64
C SER A 93 6.85 7.68 -13.32
N GLY A 94 5.73 7.92 -14.02
CA GLY A 94 4.98 6.88 -14.72
C GLY A 94 4.26 5.88 -13.81
N ARG A 95 4.14 6.16 -12.51
CA ARG A 95 3.44 5.32 -11.52
C ARG A 95 2.48 6.14 -10.68
N ASP A 96 1.33 5.58 -10.33
CA ASP A 96 0.38 6.19 -9.41
C ASP A 96 -0.15 5.18 -8.40
N TRP A 97 -0.50 5.67 -7.22
CA TRP A 97 -1.17 4.92 -6.17
C TRP A 97 -2.66 4.88 -6.46
N LEU A 98 -3.23 3.68 -6.61
CA LEU A 98 -4.66 3.51 -6.86
C LEU A 98 -5.48 4.10 -5.70
N GLU A 99 -6.55 4.83 -6.01
CA GLU A 99 -7.45 5.45 -5.02
C GLU A 99 -6.79 6.49 -4.08
N ALA A 100 -5.53 6.87 -4.32
CA ALA A 100 -4.87 7.94 -3.58
C ALA A 100 -5.01 9.28 -4.33
N ASP A 101 -5.47 10.33 -3.64
CA ASP A 101 -5.58 11.67 -4.21
C ASP A 101 -4.21 12.36 -4.22
N GLY A 102 -3.54 12.40 -5.37
CA GLY A 102 -2.20 12.98 -5.49
C GLY A 102 -1.14 12.29 -4.63
N GLY A 103 -1.38 11.02 -4.23
CA GLY A 103 -0.55 10.28 -3.28
C GLY A 103 -0.93 10.47 -1.81
N MET A 104 -2.03 11.18 -1.53
CA MET A 104 -2.63 11.28 -0.20
C MET A 104 -3.67 10.18 0.01
N VAL A 105 -3.68 9.58 1.19
CA VAL A 105 -4.67 8.59 1.60
C VAL A 105 -5.14 8.90 3.01
N GLU A 106 -6.44 9.20 3.17
CA GLU A 106 -7.06 9.32 4.49
C GLU A 106 -7.30 7.91 5.04
N VAL A 107 -6.80 7.64 6.25
CA VAL A 107 -6.98 6.36 6.94
C VAL A 107 -7.78 6.59 8.22
N PRO A 108 -8.96 5.98 8.37
CA PRO A 108 -9.81 6.15 9.56
C PRO A 108 -9.13 5.76 10.88
N PRO A 109 -9.66 6.20 12.04
CA PRO A 109 -9.20 5.75 13.35
C PRO A 109 -9.14 4.24 13.45
N ARG A 110 -8.13 3.71 14.16
CA ARG A 110 -8.02 2.28 14.51
C ARG A 110 -8.16 1.33 13.32
N SER A 111 -7.59 1.69 12.18
CA SER A 111 -7.78 0.96 10.93
C SER A 111 -6.46 0.70 10.18
N VAL A 112 -6.55 -0.19 9.19
CA VAL A 112 -5.45 -0.49 8.27
C VAL A 112 -5.98 -0.36 6.84
N ALA A 113 -5.25 0.36 6.00
CA ALA A 113 -5.54 0.50 4.57
C ALA A 113 -4.46 -0.16 3.71
N PHE A 114 -4.84 -0.64 2.54
CA PHE A 114 -3.95 -1.25 1.55
C PHE A 114 -4.09 -0.49 0.24
N VAL A 115 -2.97 -0.02 -0.32
CA VAL A 115 -2.97 0.82 -1.53
C VAL A 115 -1.90 0.29 -2.48
N THR A 116 -2.28 -0.01 -3.71
CA THR A 116 -1.36 -0.59 -4.70
C THR A 116 -0.90 0.49 -5.67
N GLU A 117 0.40 0.54 -5.93
CA GLU A 117 0.97 1.37 -6.98
C GLU A 117 0.89 0.62 -8.31
N THR A 118 0.39 1.27 -9.35
CA THR A 118 0.30 0.74 -10.70
C THR A 118 0.99 1.67 -11.70
N ALA A 119 1.18 1.21 -12.94
CA ALA A 119 1.56 2.09 -14.03
C ALA A 119 0.53 3.21 -14.21
N ALA A 120 1.00 4.46 -14.28
CA ALA A 120 0.15 5.61 -14.54
C ALA A 120 -0.59 5.40 -15.88
N GLY A 121 -1.91 5.47 -15.86
CA GLY A 121 -2.76 5.19 -17.02
C GLY A 121 -3.30 3.76 -17.16
N ALA A 122 -3.04 2.86 -16.20
CA ALA A 122 -3.56 1.48 -16.22
C ALA A 122 -5.06 1.33 -15.83
N ALA A 123 -5.81 2.42 -15.63
CA ALA A 123 -7.27 2.44 -15.54
C ALA A 123 -7.77 3.86 -15.91
N GLN A 124 -8.71 4.11 -16.81
CA GLN A 124 -9.76 3.29 -17.41
C GLN A 124 -9.56 3.10 -18.93
N GLU A 125 -9.45 1.86 -19.40
CA GLU A 125 -9.91 1.53 -20.76
C GLU A 125 -11.42 1.25 -20.64
N PRO A 126 -12.31 2.06 -21.24
CA PRO A 126 -13.73 1.74 -21.26
C PRO A 126 -13.89 0.40 -21.97
N LEU A 127 -14.65 -0.52 -21.37
CA LEU A 127 -15.20 -1.65 -22.09
C LEU A 127 -16.17 -1.05 -23.14
N GLU A 128 -15.66 -0.74 -24.33
CA GLU A 128 -16.48 -0.38 -25.49
C GLU A 128 -17.55 -1.48 -25.64
N PRO A 129 -18.85 -1.15 -25.64
CA PRO A 129 -19.85 -2.14 -25.97
C PRO A 129 -19.56 -2.59 -27.40
N ALA A 130 -19.38 -3.90 -27.56
CA ALA A 130 -19.20 -4.54 -28.86
C ALA A 130 -20.26 -4.00 -29.81
N ALA A 131 -19.81 -3.31 -30.87
CA ALA A 131 -20.64 -2.83 -31.94
C ALA A 131 -21.48 -4.00 -32.48
N GLU A 132 -22.78 -3.96 -32.19
CA GLU A 132 -23.77 -4.83 -32.77
C GLU A 132 -23.93 -4.42 -34.23
N ARG A 133 -23.16 -5.09 -35.11
CA ARG A 133 -23.45 -5.11 -36.54
C ARG A 133 -24.50 -6.19 -36.77
N GLN A 134 -25.76 -5.79 -36.92
CA GLN A 134 -26.66 -6.21 -38.00
C GLN A 134 -28.01 -5.51 -37.89
#